data_AF-A0AAV5T1F9-F1
#
_entry.id   AF-A0AAV5T1F9-F1
#
_cell.length_a   1.000
_cell.length_b   1.000
_cell.length_c   1.000
_cell.angle_alpha   90.00
_cell.angle_beta   90.00
_cell.angle_gamma   90.00
#
_symmetry.space_group_name_H-M   'P 1'
#
loop_
_entity.id
_entity.type
_entity.pdbx_description
1 polymer ?
#
loop_
_entity_poly.entity_id
_entity_poly.type
_entity_poly.pdbx_seq_one_letter_code
_entity_poly.pdbx_strand_id
1 'polypeptide(L)'
;MTQLFSSLSKWTLNAFDTELTAFFAVFMSIWGSIFLTIWNRNSAVLTSEWDCESIRENESDRAQFYGTATEIDCVTGETMVVYPSWIRWLKIAFSLIIVLFSMGVVVLSVFSVILYKCFVTQYLQCGKEFNWLCSLCISFLPSVLNTSSTMLLGMIYSGVVYRLTDWENHRTQTEYQNALIIKLFAFQFVNNYTSLFYIAFIRPESNGFQRDGLFGLGQIYKDVCKEGTCGSLLALQLMIHLMIKPFPKWSKDIVIPYFVRLTKLARFNRNRETTAQEMIMGEQEKNILIREWIKPNPGDFALSELSEKAILFGTTMMFAALFPLAPLIALIIGLIDIRIDASRLVWFNRRPIPERVSGIGIWLNILTFIQYAAVLTNAFIVSFTSDFCTSFFSGAIDCNVENRLVIVLVFQNATFLLKYLLQSIIPSTSAELRISQRRKRFVARYVNEKGRAPEGGLKKTSQLLKLASKASRKSSPILRGKRTKTKVIDISSNH
;
A
#
# COMPACT_ATOMS: atom_id res chain seq x y z
N MET A 1 -3.03 -34.05 -24.70
CA MET A 1 -2.90 -32.67 -24.18
C MET A 1 -4.24 -32.06 -23.81
N THR A 2 -5.22 -31.97 -24.72
CA THR A 2 -6.55 -31.37 -24.45
C THR A 2 -7.38 -32.08 -23.38
N GLN A 3 -7.39 -33.42 -23.33
CA GLN A 3 -8.07 -34.18 -22.26
C GLN A 3 -7.38 -34.07 -20.89
N LEU A 4 -6.05 -33.93 -20.89
CA LEU A 4 -5.28 -33.75 -19.66
C LEU A 4 -5.48 -32.33 -19.14
N PHE A 5 -5.52 -31.33 -20.02
CA PHE A 5 -5.84 -29.95 -19.69
C PHE A 5 -7.30 -29.80 -19.22
N SER A 6 -8.25 -30.53 -19.83
CA SER A 6 -9.66 -30.50 -19.40
C SER A 6 -9.88 -31.22 -18.09
N SER A 7 -9.17 -32.33 -17.83
CA SER A 7 -9.25 -33.07 -16.56
C SER A 7 -8.55 -32.33 -15.44
N LEU A 8 -7.37 -31.74 -15.71
CA LEU A 8 -6.67 -30.86 -14.78
C LEU A 8 -7.50 -29.62 -14.48
N SER A 9 -8.11 -29.01 -15.49
CA SER A 9 -9.05 -27.90 -15.30
C SER A 9 -10.24 -28.34 -14.47
N LYS A 10 -10.95 -29.42 -14.79
CA LYS A 10 -12.09 -29.88 -13.97
C LYS A 10 -11.69 -30.19 -12.51
N TRP A 11 -10.54 -30.82 -12.32
CA TRP A 11 -10.02 -31.10 -10.98
C TRP A 11 -9.67 -29.82 -10.22
N THR A 12 -9.00 -28.85 -10.84
CA THR A 12 -8.70 -27.57 -10.20
C THR A 12 -9.98 -26.78 -9.92
N LEU A 13 -10.94 -26.75 -10.84
CA LEU A 13 -12.21 -26.03 -10.67
C LEU A 13 -13.04 -26.64 -9.51
N ASN A 14 -13.09 -27.97 -9.37
CA ASN A 14 -13.78 -28.65 -8.27
C ASN A 14 -13.03 -28.59 -6.93
N ALA A 15 -11.70 -28.45 -6.95
CA ALA A 15 -10.90 -28.36 -5.72
C ALA A 15 -11.12 -27.04 -4.95
N PHE A 16 -11.61 -26.00 -5.62
CA PHE A 16 -11.76 -24.66 -5.02
C PHE A 16 -13.18 -24.32 -4.55
N ASP A 17 -14.20 -25.11 -4.89
CA ASP A 17 -15.58 -24.94 -4.37
C ASP A 17 -15.90 -26.11 -3.43
N THR A 18 -15.38 -26.05 -2.20
CA THR A 18 -15.67 -27.03 -1.14
C THR A 18 -16.24 -26.31 0.08
N GLU A 19 -17.05 -26.98 0.89
CA GLU A 19 -17.59 -26.40 2.14
C GLU A 19 -16.49 -25.88 3.09
N LEU A 20 -15.28 -26.42 2.97
CA LEU A 20 -14.10 -26.01 3.74
C LEU A 20 -13.68 -24.55 3.47
N THR A 21 -14.01 -23.99 2.30
CA THR A 21 -13.59 -22.63 1.91
C THR A 21 -14.25 -21.55 2.77
N ALA A 22 -15.50 -21.77 3.19
CA ALA A 22 -16.20 -20.87 4.10
C ALA A 22 -15.51 -20.82 5.47
N PHE A 23 -15.10 -21.97 6.01
CA PHE A 23 -14.33 -22.05 7.26
C PHE A 23 -12.94 -21.40 7.11
N PHE A 24 -12.28 -21.62 5.97
CA PHE A 24 -11.00 -20.98 5.67
C PHE A 24 -11.13 -19.46 5.60
N ALA A 25 -12.21 -18.93 5.04
CA ALA A 25 -12.46 -17.49 4.99
C ALA A 25 -12.65 -16.86 6.38
N VAL A 26 -13.33 -17.56 7.30
CA VAL A 26 -13.42 -17.16 8.72
C VAL A 26 -12.03 -17.17 9.36
N PHE A 27 -11.26 -18.25 9.16
CA PHE A 27 -9.89 -18.35 9.66
C PHE A 27 -9.01 -17.19 9.16
N MET A 28 -9.05 -16.88 7.87
CA MET A 28 -8.26 -15.79 7.28
C MET A 28 -8.69 -14.41 7.81
N SER A 29 -9.98 -14.21 8.04
CA SER A 29 -10.51 -12.97 8.63
C SER A 29 -10.01 -12.74 10.06
N ILE A 30 -9.96 -13.82 10.86
CA ILE A 30 -9.39 -13.82 12.21
C ILE A 30 -7.88 -13.59 12.16
N TRP A 31 -7.18 -14.35 11.30
CA TRP A 31 -5.74 -14.27 11.12
C TRP A 31 -5.30 -12.84 10.77
N GLY A 32 -6.01 -12.17 9.84
CA GLY A 32 -5.73 -10.79 9.48
C GLY A 32 -5.85 -9.83 10.67
N SER A 33 -6.81 -10.07 11.57
CA SER A 33 -6.96 -9.28 12.80
C SER A 33 -5.78 -9.46 13.76
N ILE A 34 -5.41 -10.72 13.98
CA ILE A 34 -4.31 -11.09 14.87
C ILE A 34 -3.00 -10.53 14.32
N PHE A 35 -2.78 -10.66 13.00
CA PHE A 35 -1.63 -10.11 12.30
C PHE A 35 -1.47 -8.61 12.55
N LEU A 36 -2.52 -7.80 12.33
CA LEU A 36 -2.46 -6.36 12.54
C LEU A 36 -2.24 -5.99 14.01
N THR A 37 -2.83 -6.74 14.94
CA THR A 37 -2.65 -6.53 16.38
C THR A 37 -1.21 -6.81 16.80
N ILE A 38 -0.63 -7.93 16.34
CA ILE A 38 0.76 -8.30 16.58
C ILE A 38 1.71 -7.30 15.92
N TRP A 39 1.42 -6.89 14.69
CA TRP A 39 2.23 -5.88 13.98
C TRP A 39 2.26 -4.56 14.75
N ASN A 40 1.11 -4.05 15.18
CA ASN A 40 1.04 -2.82 15.96
C ASN A 40 1.84 -2.93 17.27
N ARG A 41 1.72 -4.07 17.97
CA ARG A 41 2.49 -4.35 19.19
C ARG A 41 4.00 -4.36 18.94
N ASN A 42 4.44 -5.03 17.87
CA ASN A 42 5.86 -5.10 17.50
C ASN A 42 6.39 -3.74 17.05
N SER A 43 5.60 -3.00 16.28
CA SER A 43 5.93 -1.63 15.85
C SER A 43 6.12 -0.70 17.06
N ALA A 44 5.29 -0.84 18.10
CA ALA A 44 5.43 -0.04 19.32
C ALA A 44 6.71 -0.37 20.10
N VAL A 45 7.09 -1.66 20.18
CA VAL A 45 8.36 -2.09 20.78
C VAL A 45 9.55 -1.51 20.02
N LEU A 46 9.59 -1.67 18.69
CA LEU A 46 10.66 -1.15 17.84
C LEU A 46 10.76 0.38 17.92
N THR A 47 9.62 1.08 17.97
CA THR A 47 9.59 2.54 18.12
C THR A 47 10.23 2.99 19.43
N SER A 48 10.01 2.25 20.53
CA SER A 48 10.67 2.53 21.80
C SER A 48 12.15 2.15 21.80
N GLU A 49 12.54 1.05 21.16
CA GLU A 49 13.94 0.59 21.09
C GLU A 49 14.81 1.54 20.25
N TRP A 50 14.26 2.06 19.16
CA TRP A 50 14.93 3.01 18.26
C TRP A 50 14.78 4.47 18.68
N ASP A 51 14.13 4.73 19.82
CA ASP A 51 13.89 6.07 20.36
C ASP A 51 13.19 7.01 19.37
N CYS A 52 12.16 6.48 18.72
CA CYS A 52 11.37 7.17 17.70
C CYS A 52 10.01 7.67 18.21
N GLU A 53 9.75 7.61 19.53
CA GLU A 53 8.45 7.96 20.13
C GLU A 53 8.12 9.47 20.00
N SER A 54 9.10 10.35 20.22
CA SER A 54 8.89 11.82 20.29
C SER A 54 9.00 12.56 18.95
N ILE A 55 9.21 11.85 17.85
CA ILE A 55 9.48 12.48 16.54
C ILE A 55 8.24 13.19 16.00
N ARG A 56 7.06 12.59 16.21
CA ARG A 56 5.80 13.11 15.68
C ARG A 56 5.40 14.44 16.33
N GLU A 57 5.85 14.68 17.56
CA GLU A 57 5.60 15.94 18.29
C GLU A 57 6.58 17.04 17.89
N ASN A 58 7.80 16.68 17.48
CA ASN A 58 8.89 17.62 17.15
C ASN A 58 9.19 17.67 15.64
N GLU A 59 8.22 17.40 14.78
CA GLU A 59 8.42 17.43 13.33
C GLU A 59 8.52 18.88 12.83
N SER A 60 9.54 19.19 12.04
CA SER A 60 9.70 20.50 11.43
C SER A 60 8.66 20.76 10.35
N ASP A 61 8.26 22.01 10.21
CA ASP A 61 7.39 22.45 9.11
C ASP A 61 8.06 22.21 7.76
N ARG A 62 7.25 21.83 6.77
CA ARG A 62 7.70 21.58 5.40
C ARG A 62 8.12 22.90 4.75
N ALA A 63 9.23 22.92 4.04
CA ALA A 63 9.75 24.14 3.40
C ALA A 63 8.80 24.81 2.40
N GLN A 64 7.87 24.04 1.81
CA GLN A 64 6.86 24.53 0.87
C GLN A 64 5.56 24.98 1.56
N PHE A 65 5.44 24.81 2.87
CA PHE A 65 4.28 25.27 3.63
C PHE A 65 4.30 26.80 3.72
N TYR A 66 3.15 27.42 3.47
CA TYR A 66 2.96 28.84 3.66
C TYR A 66 1.79 29.11 4.61
N GLY A 67 1.99 30.04 5.55
CA GLY A 67 0.95 30.52 6.46
C GLY A 67 0.37 31.86 6.00
N THR A 68 -0.82 32.19 6.49
CA THR A 68 -1.43 33.52 6.28
C THR A 68 -1.27 34.40 7.52
N ALA A 69 -1.10 33.80 8.69
CA ALA A 69 -0.91 34.48 9.97
C ALA A 69 0.25 33.85 10.74
N THR A 70 0.82 34.61 11.68
CA THR A 70 1.79 34.11 12.66
C THR A 70 1.16 34.17 14.05
N GLU A 71 1.18 33.05 14.76
CA GLU A 71 0.65 32.93 16.12
C GLU A 71 1.77 32.43 17.04
N ILE A 72 1.68 32.76 18.34
CA ILE A 72 2.63 32.26 19.34
C ILE A 72 2.08 30.94 19.87
N ASP A 73 2.87 29.87 19.80
CA ASP A 73 2.48 28.59 20.35
C ASP A 73 2.33 28.70 21.88
N CYS A 74 1.20 28.25 22.40
CA CYS A 74 0.86 28.30 23.82
C CYS A 74 1.75 27.37 24.66
N VAL A 75 2.38 26.36 24.05
CA VAL A 75 3.22 25.37 24.75
C VAL A 75 4.69 25.75 24.69
N THR A 76 5.22 25.99 23.49
CA THR A 76 6.65 26.30 23.31
C THR A 76 6.99 27.78 23.49
N GLY A 77 6.01 28.67 23.32
CA GLY A 77 6.25 30.12 23.28
C GLY A 77 6.93 30.60 22.00
N GLU A 78 7.13 29.72 21.01
CA GLU A 78 7.74 30.06 19.73
C GLU A 78 6.69 30.61 18.74
N THR A 79 7.11 31.50 17.84
CA THR A 79 6.25 32.02 16.78
C THR A 79 6.10 30.98 15.67
N MET A 80 4.88 30.48 15.44
CA MET A 80 4.56 29.54 14.37
C MET A 80 3.70 30.18 13.28
N VAL A 81 3.92 29.76 12.04
CA VAL A 81 3.09 30.14 10.89
C VAL A 81 1.83 29.29 10.85
N VAL A 82 0.66 29.91 10.76
CA VAL A 82 -0.64 29.26 10.78
C VAL A 82 -1.39 29.50 9.48
N TYR A 83 -2.03 28.44 9.00
CA TYR A 83 -2.93 28.49 7.85
C TYR A 83 -4.37 28.24 8.32
N PRO A 84 -5.36 29.08 7.94
CA PRO A 84 -6.74 28.95 8.40
C PRO A 84 -7.32 27.56 8.13
N SER A 85 -7.69 26.84 9.19
CA SER A 85 -8.10 25.44 9.08
C SER A 85 -9.36 25.25 8.24
N TRP A 86 -10.34 26.16 8.32
CA TRP A 86 -11.58 26.06 7.56
C TRP A 86 -11.34 26.13 6.04
N ILE A 87 -10.42 26.99 5.57
CA ILE A 87 -10.01 27.07 4.16
C ILE A 87 -9.34 25.76 3.75
N ARG A 88 -8.46 25.21 4.61
CA ARG A 88 -7.83 23.91 4.37
C ARG A 88 -8.86 22.79 4.24
N TRP A 89 -9.86 22.75 5.12
CA TRP A 89 -10.93 21.75 5.06
C TRP A 89 -11.76 21.86 3.77
N LEU A 90 -12.07 23.08 3.30
CA LEU A 90 -12.73 23.28 2.01
C LEU A 90 -11.88 22.75 0.85
N LYS A 91 -10.56 23.00 0.86
CA LYS A 91 -9.64 22.44 -0.15
C LYS A 91 -9.59 20.92 -0.11
N ILE A 92 -9.49 20.33 1.08
CA ILE A 92 -9.52 18.87 1.26
C ILE A 92 -10.84 18.27 0.77
N ALA A 93 -11.97 18.92 1.06
CA ALA A 93 -13.28 18.48 0.59
C ALA A 93 -13.39 18.53 -0.95
N PHE A 94 -12.90 19.59 -1.58
CA PHE A 94 -12.86 19.70 -3.03
C PHE A 94 -11.94 18.63 -3.67
N SER A 95 -10.77 18.40 -3.06
CA SER A 95 -9.86 17.34 -3.49
C SER A 95 -10.49 15.95 -3.37
N LEU A 96 -11.24 15.68 -2.30
CA LEU A 96 -11.99 14.44 -2.12
C LEU A 96 -13.00 14.23 -3.25
N ILE A 97 -13.73 15.27 -3.66
CA ILE A 97 -14.69 15.19 -4.78
C ILE A 97 -13.97 14.82 -6.08
N ILE A 98 -12.82 15.45 -6.38
CA ILE A 98 -12.03 15.13 -7.58
C ILE A 98 -11.53 13.69 -7.55
N VAL A 99 -11.05 13.23 -6.39
CA VAL A 99 -10.59 11.85 -6.21
C VAL A 99 -11.74 10.86 -6.42
N LEU A 100 -12.91 11.09 -5.82
CA LEU A 100 -14.09 10.24 -6.01
C LEU A 100 -14.56 10.24 -7.47
N PHE A 101 -14.56 11.39 -8.14
CA PHE A 101 -14.89 11.49 -9.57
C PHE A 101 -13.93 10.65 -10.41
N SER A 102 -12.61 10.77 -10.17
CA SER A 102 -11.61 9.99 -10.91
C SER A 102 -11.71 8.48 -10.67
N MET A 103 -12.08 8.05 -9.45
CA MET A 103 -12.38 6.65 -9.14
C MET A 103 -13.60 6.17 -9.93
N GLY A 104 -14.65 7.00 -10.02
CA GLY A 104 -15.83 6.72 -10.84
C GLY A 104 -15.49 6.55 -12.32
N VAL A 105 -14.60 7.37 -12.88
CA VAL A 105 -14.15 7.25 -14.27
C VAL A 105 -13.48 5.89 -14.54
N VAL A 106 -12.67 5.38 -13.61
CA VAL A 106 -12.05 4.05 -13.74
C VAL A 106 -13.10 2.94 -13.70
N VAL A 107 -14.08 3.05 -12.81
CA VAL A 107 -15.18 2.08 -12.74
C VAL A 107 -15.93 2.05 -14.07
N LEU A 108 -16.30 3.22 -14.60
CA LEU A 108 -16.97 3.35 -15.90
C LEU A 108 -16.13 2.81 -17.06
N SER A 109 -14.81 3.00 -17.05
CA SER A 109 -13.94 2.47 -18.12
C SER A 109 -13.91 0.95 -18.11
N VAL A 110 -13.82 0.32 -16.92
CA VAL A 110 -13.88 -1.14 -16.78
C VAL A 110 -15.24 -1.68 -17.25
N PHE A 111 -16.35 -1.08 -16.82
CA PHE A 111 -17.68 -1.46 -17.28
C PHE A 111 -17.84 -1.30 -18.80
N SER A 112 -17.29 -0.24 -19.39
CA SER A 112 -17.34 0.00 -20.83
C SER A 112 -16.62 -1.10 -21.62
N VAL A 113 -15.46 -1.56 -21.15
CA VAL A 113 -14.74 -2.68 -21.78
C VAL A 113 -15.53 -3.99 -21.69
N ILE A 114 -16.22 -4.21 -20.58
CA ILE A 114 -17.08 -5.40 -20.39
C ILE A 114 -18.30 -5.34 -21.31
N LEU A 115 -18.98 -4.20 -21.38
CA LEU A 115 -20.11 -3.99 -22.29
C LEU A 115 -19.70 -4.19 -23.75
N TYR A 116 -18.53 -3.67 -24.14
CA TYR A 116 -17.94 -3.92 -25.45
C TYR A 116 -17.77 -5.42 -25.73
N LYS A 117 -17.20 -6.16 -24.77
CA LYS A 117 -17.02 -7.62 -24.89
C LYS A 117 -18.36 -8.35 -25.07
N CYS A 118 -19.39 -7.97 -24.31
CA CYS A 118 -20.72 -8.57 -24.42
C CYS A 118 -21.34 -8.31 -25.80
N PHE A 119 -21.29 -7.05 -26.25
CA PHE A 119 -21.80 -6.63 -27.55
C PHE A 119 -21.14 -7.40 -28.70
N VAL A 120 -19.81 -7.50 -28.71
CA VAL A 120 -19.04 -8.23 -29.73
C VAL A 120 -19.40 -9.72 -29.73
N THR A 121 -19.53 -10.32 -28.55
CA THR A 121 -19.86 -11.75 -28.41
C THR A 121 -21.20 -12.07 -29.07
N GLN A 122 -22.20 -11.22 -28.87
CA GLN A 122 -23.53 -11.41 -29.45
C GLN A 122 -23.58 -11.05 -30.93
N TYR A 123 -22.95 -9.95 -31.35
CA TYR A 123 -22.94 -9.49 -32.74
C TYR A 123 -22.24 -10.47 -33.69
N LEU A 124 -21.08 -11.01 -33.30
CA LEU A 124 -20.32 -11.97 -34.11
C LEU A 124 -20.78 -13.42 -33.94
N GLN A 125 -21.80 -13.70 -33.13
CA GLN A 125 -22.32 -15.05 -32.85
C GLN A 125 -21.22 -16.08 -32.56
N CYS A 126 -20.24 -15.64 -31.78
CA CYS A 126 -18.98 -16.32 -31.51
C CYS A 126 -19.07 -17.65 -30.74
N GLY A 127 -20.28 -18.17 -30.51
CA GLY A 127 -20.53 -19.39 -29.74
C GLY A 127 -20.54 -20.68 -30.56
N LYS A 128 -20.52 -20.63 -31.90
CA LYS A 128 -20.72 -21.82 -32.75
C LYS A 128 -19.47 -22.33 -33.49
N GLU A 129 -18.54 -21.47 -33.88
CA GLU A 129 -17.34 -21.82 -34.66
C GLU A 129 -16.09 -21.10 -34.11
N PHE A 130 -14.96 -21.81 -33.94
CA PHE A 130 -13.71 -21.21 -33.47
C PHE A 130 -13.01 -20.45 -34.59
N ASN A 131 -13.29 -19.14 -34.68
CA ASN A 131 -12.61 -18.24 -35.61
C ASN A 131 -11.51 -17.43 -34.90
N TRP A 132 -10.34 -17.24 -35.53
CA TRP A 132 -9.29 -16.38 -34.97
C TRP A 132 -9.83 -14.97 -34.70
N LEU A 133 -10.58 -14.38 -35.63
CA LEU A 133 -11.20 -13.06 -35.45
C LEU A 133 -12.04 -12.97 -34.16
N CYS A 134 -12.75 -14.05 -33.84
CA CYS A 134 -13.55 -14.16 -32.63
C CYS A 134 -12.70 -14.15 -31.35
N SER A 135 -11.62 -14.94 -31.32
CA SER A 135 -10.68 -14.98 -30.19
C SER A 135 -9.99 -13.62 -29.98
N LEU A 136 -9.60 -12.96 -31.07
CA LEU A 136 -8.97 -11.64 -31.02
C LEU A 136 -9.92 -10.59 -30.44
N CYS A 137 -11.17 -10.53 -30.91
CA CYS A 137 -12.13 -9.51 -30.48
C CYS A 137 -12.72 -9.77 -29.07
N ILE A 138 -12.83 -11.03 -28.61
CA ILE A 138 -13.44 -11.35 -27.31
C ILE A 138 -12.42 -11.45 -26.17
N SER A 139 -11.21 -11.93 -26.46
CA SER A 139 -10.22 -12.22 -25.41
C SER A 139 -9.05 -11.24 -25.42
N PHE A 140 -8.46 -10.99 -26.59
CA PHE A 140 -7.24 -10.18 -26.68
C PHE A 140 -7.56 -8.69 -26.60
N LEU A 141 -8.46 -8.19 -27.45
CA LEU A 141 -8.73 -6.77 -27.59
C LEU A 141 -9.30 -6.12 -26.30
N PRO A 142 -10.27 -6.73 -25.57
CA PRO A 142 -10.75 -6.17 -24.31
C PRO A 142 -9.65 -6.14 -23.23
N SER A 143 -8.79 -7.16 -23.19
CA SER A 143 -7.66 -7.22 -22.25
C SER A 143 -6.64 -6.11 -22.51
N VAL A 144 -6.33 -5.84 -23.78
CA VAL A 144 -5.44 -4.74 -24.20
C VAL A 144 -6.07 -3.39 -23.88
N LEU A 145 -7.35 -3.18 -24.20
CA LEU A 145 -8.06 -1.92 -23.92
C LEU A 145 -8.16 -1.64 -22.42
N ASN A 146 -8.45 -2.66 -21.61
CA ASN A 146 -8.48 -2.50 -20.15
C ASN A 146 -7.10 -2.14 -19.60
N THR A 147 -6.05 -2.83 -20.06
CA THR A 147 -4.68 -2.58 -19.61
C THR A 147 -4.20 -1.20 -20.03
N SER A 148 -4.44 -0.79 -21.28
CA SER A 148 -4.03 0.52 -21.79
C SER A 148 -4.79 1.66 -21.09
N SER A 149 -6.10 1.52 -20.92
CA SER A 149 -6.94 2.50 -20.22
C SER A 149 -6.48 2.70 -18.78
N THR A 150 -6.26 1.61 -18.04
CA THR A 150 -5.84 1.68 -16.63
C THR A 150 -4.43 2.24 -16.46
N MET A 151 -3.49 1.92 -17.36
CA MET A 151 -2.14 2.52 -17.34
C MET A 151 -2.18 4.02 -17.65
N LEU A 152 -2.94 4.45 -18.66
CA LEU A 152 -3.06 5.86 -19.03
C LEU A 152 -3.72 6.67 -17.90
N LEU A 153 -4.87 6.19 -17.40
CA LEU A 153 -5.58 6.84 -16.30
C LEU A 153 -4.73 6.89 -15.04
N GLY A 154 -3.95 5.85 -14.74
CA GLY A 154 -3.05 5.82 -13.59
C GLY A 154 -1.94 6.86 -13.65
N MET A 155 -1.36 7.10 -14.83
CA MET A 155 -0.35 8.15 -15.04
C MET A 155 -0.95 9.54 -14.83
N ILE A 156 -2.11 9.82 -15.44
CA ILE A 156 -2.80 11.11 -15.32
C ILE A 156 -3.21 11.34 -13.85
N TYR A 157 -3.82 10.33 -13.21
CA TYR A 157 -4.29 10.42 -11.84
C TYR A 157 -3.16 10.70 -10.85
N SER A 158 -2.03 10.00 -10.99
CA SER A 158 -0.87 10.23 -10.12
C SER A 158 -0.43 11.70 -10.20
N GLY A 159 -0.33 12.26 -11.41
CA GLY A 159 0.00 13.68 -11.60
C GLY A 159 -1.03 14.63 -10.99
N VAL A 160 -2.33 14.32 -11.12
CA VAL A 160 -3.42 15.10 -10.50
C VAL A 160 -3.31 15.09 -8.98
N VAL A 161 -3.08 13.92 -8.36
CA VAL A 161 -3.02 13.77 -6.90
C VAL A 161 -1.83 14.51 -6.28
N TYR A 162 -0.65 14.49 -6.92
CA TYR A 162 0.49 15.30 -6.44
C TYR A 162 0.12 16.79 -6.43
N ARG A 163 -0.46 17.30 -7.53
CA ARG A 163 -0.89 18.71 -7.60
C ARG A 163 -1.99 19.06 -6.60
N LEU A 164 -2.97 18.18 -6.39
CA LEU A 164 -4.03 18.39 -5.40
C LEU A 164 -3.49 18.45 -3.98
N THR A 165 -2.56 17.55 -3.66
CA THR A 165 -1.96 17.48 -2.31
C THR A 165 -1.03 18.67 -2.04
N ASP A 166 -0.33 19.16 -3.07
CA ASP A 166 0.42 20.43 -2.98
C ASP A 166 -0.52 21.62 -2.75
N TRP A 167 -1.68 21.65 -3.41
CA TRP A 167 -2.68 22.71 -3.26
C TRP A 167 -3.37 22.74 -1.89
N GLU A 168 -3.55 21.58 -1.25
CA GLU A 168 -4.11 21.42 0.10
C GLU A 168 -3.24 22.04 1.22
N ASN A 169 -1.95 22.32 0.94
CA ASN A 169 -1.02 23.02 1.83
C ASN A 169 -0.91 22.38 3.24
N HIS A 170 -0.36 21.17 3.30
CA HIS A 170 -0.05 20.49 4.57
C HIS A 170 1.16 21.10 5.27
N ARG A 171 1.08 21.19 6.61
CA ARG A 171 2.12 21.79 7.47
C ARG A 171 3.36 20.91 7.58
N THR A 172 3.17 19.66 8.00
CA THR A 172 4.26 18.68 8.20
C THR A 172 4.40 17.72 7.02
N GLN A 173 5.58 17.12 6.87
CA GLN A 173 5.85 16.15 5.81
C GLN A 173 5.05 14.86 6.02
N THR A 174 4.87 14.43 7.27
CA THR A 174 4.01 13.29 7.62
C THR A 174 2.55 13.51 7.21
N GLU A 175 1.98 14.70 7.45
CA GLU A 175 0.61 15.00 7.03
C GLU A 175 0.46 14.99 5.51
N TYR A 176 1.41 15.60 4.80
CA TYR A 176 1.46 15.60 3.34
C TYR A 176 1.50 14.17 2.78
N GLN A 177 2.45 13.35 3.27
CA GLN A 177 2.62 11.97 2.82
C GLN A 177 1.39 11.11 3.16
N ASN A 178 0.80 11.27 4.35
CA ASN A 178 -0.41 10.52 4.71
C ASN A 178 -1.58 10.85 3.77
N ALA A 179 -1.79 12.13 3.46
CA ALA A 179 -2.85 12.54 2.54
C ALA A 179 -2.57 12.05 1.11
N LEU A 180 -1.31 12.11 0.66
CA LEU A 180 -0.88 11.59 -0.63
C LEU A 180 -1.14 10.08 -0.74
N ILE A 181 -0.71 9.32 0.27
CA ILE A 181 -0.86 7.86 0.34
C ILE A 181 -2.33 7.45 0.27
N ILE A 182 -3.22 8.10 1.05
CA ILE A 182 -4.65 7.78 1.04
C ILE A 182 -5.24 7.93 -0.37
N LYS A 183 -4.95 9.04 -1.05
CA LYS A 183 -5.48 9.33 -2.38
C LYS A 183 -4.94 8.32 -3.41
N LEU A 184 -3.61 8.15 -3.47
CA LEU A 184 -2.98 7.19 -4.38
C LEU A 184 -3.49 5.76 -4.16
N PHE A 185 -3.60 5.34 -2.90
CA PHE A 185 -4.10 4.02 -2.56
C PHE A 185 -5.58 3.85 -2.93
N ALA A 186 -6.44 4.84 -2.72
CA ALA A 186 -7.87 4.75 -3.06
C ALA A 186 -8.09 4.44 -4.55
N PHE A 187 -7.34 5.13 -5.43
CA PHE A 187 -7.39 4.85 -6.87
C PHE A 187 -6.82 3.49 -7.22
N GLN A 188 -5.66 3.13 -6.65
CA GLN A 188 -5.06 1.81 -6.88
C GLN A 188 -5.97 0.67 -6.41
N PHE A 189 -6.68 0.86 -5.30
CA PHE A 189 -7.67 -0.07 -4.77
C PHE A 189 -8.80 -0.30 -5.78
N VAL A 190 -9.44 0.78 -6.26
CA VAL A 190 -10.50 0.68 -7.27
C VAL A 190 -9.98 0.03 -8.55
N ASN A 191 -8.85 0.47 -9.06
CA ASN A 191 -8.27 -0.06 -10.29
C ASN A 191 -7.95 -1.56 -10.20
N ASN A 192 -7.47 -2.03 -9.05
CA ASN A 192 -7.11 -3.44 -8.87
C ASN A 192 -8.32 -4.33 -8.60
N TYR A 193 -9.28 -3.88 -7.78
CA TYR A 193 -10.36 -4.74 -7.31
C TYR A 193 -11.66 -4.62 -8.09
N THR A 194 -11.91 -3.54 -8.85
CA THR A 194 -13.19 -3.37 -9.59
C THR A 194 -13.50 -4.54 -10.52
N SER A 195 -12.50 -4.99 -11.29
CA SER A 195 -12.69 -6.14 -12.20
C SER A 195 -13.01 -7.45 -11.45
N LEU A 196 -12.44 -7.64 -10.26
CA LEU A 196 -12.69 -8.82 -9.42
C LEU A 196 -14.06 -8.74 -8.76
N PHE A 197 -14.46 -7.57 -8.26
CA PHE A 197 -15.80 -7.33 -7.72
C PHE A 197 -16.90 -7.48 -8.76
N TYR A 198 -16.66 -7.03 -10.00
CA TYR A 198 -17.60 -7.24 -11.09
C TYR A 198 -17.88 -8.73 -11.29
N ILE A 199 -16.83 -9.54 -11.39
CA ILE A 199 -16.96 -10.98 -11.66
C ILE A 199 -17.55 -11.71 -10.46
N ALA A 200 -17.21 -11.30 -9.23
CA ALA A 200 -17.74 -11.92 -8.02
C ALA A 200 -19.23 -11.63 -7.80
N PHE A 201 -19.67 -10.39 -8.02
CA PHE A 201 -20.97 -9.92 -7.53
C PHE A 201 -21.97 -9.54 -8.62
N ILE A 202 -21.52 -9.11 -9.80
CA ILE A 202 -22.41 -8.61 -10.86
C ILE A 202 -22.64 -9.66 -11.94
N ARG A 203 -21.63 -10.51 -12.19
CA ARG A 203 -21.69 -11.55 -13.21
C ARG A 203 -22.60 -12.75 -12.89
N PRO A 204 -22.72 -13.24 -11.64
CA PRO A 204 -23.62 -14.34 -11.34
C PRO A 204 -25.10 -13.94 -11.50
N GLU A 205 -25.86 -14.73 -12.25
CA GLU A 205 -27.30 -14.49 -12.49
C GLU A 205 -28.15 -14.63 -11.21
N SER A 206 -27.69 -15.46 -10.27
CA SER A 206 -28.30 -15.70 -8.94
C SER A 206 -28.51 -14.43 -8.12
N ASN A 207 -27.79 -13.35 -8.43
CA ASN A 207 -27.80 -12.12 -7.64
C ASN A 207 -28.92 -11.16 -8.07
N GLY A 208 -29.65 -11.46 -9.16
CA GLY A 208 -30.79 -10.67 -9.62
C GLY A 208 -30.42 -9.35 -10.33
N PHE A 209 -29.14 -9.01 -10.47
CA PHE A 209 -28.67 -7.80 -11.16
C PHE A 209 -28.81 -7.85 -12.69
N GLN A 210 -29.06 -9.03 -13.27
CA GLN A 210 -29.09 -9.25 -14.72
C GLN A 210 -30.41 -9.84 -15.24
N ARG A 211 -31.54 -9.62 -14.58
CA ARG A 211 -32.85 -10.18 -15.01
C ARG A 211 -33.19 -9.80 -16.47
N ASP A 212 -32.96 -8.55 -16.85
CA ASP A 212 -33.18 -8.00 -18.20
C ASP A 212 -31.87 -7.54 -18.88
N GLY A 213 -30.78 -8.29 -18.68
CA GLY A 213 -29.43 -7.89 -19.10
C GLY A 213 -28.73 -6.96 -18.10
N LEU A 214 -27.46 -6.62 -18.35
CA LEU A 214 -26.67 -5.82 -17.43
C LEU A 214 -27.31 -4.44 -17.21
N PHE A 215 -27.78 -4.15 -15.99
CA PHE A 215 -28.48 -2.91 -15.61
C PHE A 215 -29.71 -2.56 -16.50
N GLY A 216 -30.38 -3.56 -17.07
CA GLY A 216 -31.57 -3.33 -17.91
C GLY A 216 -31.26 -2.83 -19.33
N LEU A 217 -30.01 -2.94 -19.80
CA LEU A 217 -29.61 -2.61 -21.17
C LEU A 217 -30.11 -3.63 -22.23
N GLY A 218 -30.91 -4.62 -21.83
CA GLY A 218 -31.49 -5.65 -22.70
C GLY A 218 -30.65 -6.93 -22.78
N GLN A 219 -31.28 -8.00 -23.28
CA GLN A 219 -30.71 -9.37 -23.32
C GLN A 219 -29.41 -9.51 -24.14
N ILE A 220 -29.10 -8.52 -24.99
CA ILE A 220 -27.87 -8.46 -25.78
C ILE A 220 -26.63 -8.28 -24.87
N TYR A 221 -26.81 -7.67 -23.70
CA TYR A 221 -25.75 -7.38 -22.73
C TYR A 221 -25.78 -8.30 -21.51
N LYS A 222 -26.20 -9.56 -21.69
CA LYS A 222 -26.21 -10.56 -20.61
C LYS A 222 -24.85 -11.28 -20.54
N ASP A 223 -24.09 -11.11 -19.46
CA ASP A 223 -22.83 -11.85 -19.20
C ASP A 223 -23.07 -12.86 -18.07
N VAL A 224 -23.46 -14.08 -18.46
CA VAL A 224 -23.80 -15.16 -17.52
C VAL A 224 -22.69 -16.20 -17.50
N CYS A 225 -22.30 -16.62 -16.29
CA CYS A 225 -21.45 -17.78 -16.07
C CYS A 225 -22.23 -19.08 -16.35
N LYS A 226 -21.57 -20.10 -16.93
CA LYS A 226 -22.16 -21.46 -16.97
C LYS A 226 -22.30 -22.00 -15.54
N GLU A 227 -23.31 -22.83 -15.30
CA GLU A 227 -23.59 -23.45 -14.00
C GLU A 227 -22.32 -24.07 -13.36
N GLY A 228 -22.07 -23.78 -12.09
CA GLY A 228 -20.93 -24.30 -11.33
C GLY A 228 -19.54 -23.77 -11.73
N THR A 229 -19.42 -22.86 -12.71
CA THR A 229 -18.10 -22.40 -13.20
C THR A 229 -17.70 -21.00 -12.76
N CYS A 230 -18.59 -20.22 -12.15
CA CYS A 230 -18.35 -18.79 -11.89
C CYS A 230 -17.25 -18.55 -10.83
N GLY A 231 -17.31 -19.25 -9.68
CA GLY A 231 -16.30 -19.15 -8.62
C GLY A 231 -14.92 -19.61 -9.10
N SER A 232 -14.90 -20.72 -9.82
CA SER A 232 -13.68 -21.32 -10.36
C SER A 232 -12.97 -20.45 -11.43
N LEU A 233 -13.73 -19.76 -12.30
CA LEU A 233 -13.18 -18.79 -13.25
C LEU A 233 -12.61 -17.55 -12.53
N LEU A 234 -13.29 -17.10 -11.47
CA LEU A 234 -12.81 -16.01 -10.63
C LEU A 234 -11.51 -16.40 -9.90
N ALA A 235 -11.40 -17.63 -9.39
CA ALA A 235 -10.16 -18.15 -8.79
C ALA A 235 -9.00 -18.17 -9.79
N LEU A 236 -9.24 -18.59 -11.04
CA LEU A 236 -8.24 -18.54 -12.10
C LEU A 236 -7.80 -17.10 -12.41
N GLN A 237 -8.75 -16.16 -12.47
CA GLN A 237 -8.41 -14.75 -12.68
C GLN A 237 -7.63 -14.16 -11.50
N LEU A 238 -7.94 -14.54 -10.27
CA LEU A 238 -7.18 -14.14 -9.08
C LEU A 238 -5.76 -14.69 -9.13
N MET A 239 -5.56 -15.95 -9.52
CA MET A 239 -4.24 -16.54 -9.71
C MET A 239 -3.44 -15.77 -10.77
N ILE A 240 -4.05 -15.47 -11.92
CA ILE A 240 -3.44 -14.66 -12.97
C ILE A 240 -3.08 -13.27 -12.43
N HIS A 241 -3.98 -12.63 -11.69
CA HIS A 241 -3.74 -11.31 -11.11
C HIS A 241 -2.56 -11.33 -10.14
N LEU A 242 -2.48 -12.35 -9.29
CA LEU A 242 -1.43 -12.52 -8.29
C LEU A 242 -0.05 -12.78 -8.90
N MET A 243 0.01 -13.47 -10.05
CA MET A 243 1.27 -13.81 -10.72
C MET A 243 1.71 -12.77 -11.76
N ILE A 244 0.78 -12.28 -12.56
CA ILE A 244 1.10 -11.43 -13.72
C ILE A 244 1.17 -9.95 -13.32
N LYS A 245 0.29 -9.44 -12.45
CA LYS A 245 0.32 -8.00 -12.13
C LYS A 245 1.60 -7.51 -11.45
N PRO A 246 2.28 -8.30 -10.60
CA PRO A 246 3.58 -7.89 -10.06
C PRO A 246 4.69 -7.83 -11.12
N PHE A 247 4.54 -8.51 -12.26
CA PHE A 247 5.60 -8.69 -13.25
C PHE A 247 6.14 -7.39 -13.88
N PRO A 248 5.32 -6.40 -14.29
CA PRO A 248 5.83 -5.13 -14.81
C PRO A 248 6.66 -4.34 -13.80
N LYS A 249 6.34 -4.44 -12.51
CA LYS A 249 7.12 -3.79 -11.46
C LYS A 249 8.40 -4.56 -11.19
N TRP A 250 8.33 -5.89 -11.09
CA TRP A 250 9.52 -6.76 -11.02
C TRP A 250 10.51 -6.49 -12.16
N SER A 251 10.01 -6.34 -13.39
CA SER A 251 10.87 -6.02 -14.55
C SER A 251 11.47 -4.61 -14.45
N LYS A 252 10.69 -3.62 -14.00
CA LYS A 252 11.21 -2.27 -13.71
C LYS A 252 12.28 -2.27 -12.62
N ASP A 253 12.12 -3.09 -11.59
CA ASP A 253 12.99 -3.10 -10.41
C ASP A 253 14.27 -3.92 -10.59
N ILE A 254 14.24 -4.97 -11.43
CA ILE A 254 15.41 -5.81 -11.69
C ILE A 254 16.05 -5.54 -13.05
N VAL A 255 15.26 -5.63 -14.12
CA VAL A 255 15.78 -5.66 -15.49
C VAL A 255 16.35 -4.31 -15.87
N ILE A 256 15.65 -3.21 -15.56
CA ILE A 256 16.10 -1.86 -15.92
C ILE A 256 17.41 -1.49 -15.21
N PRO A 257 17.55 -1.60 -13.88
CA PRO A 257 18.80 -1.22 -13.21
C PRO A 257 19.98 -2.11 -13.62
N TYR A 258 19.74 -3.40 -13.84
CA TYR A 258 20.77 -4.33 -14.33
C TYR A 258 21.23 -3.96 -15.74
N PHE A 259 20.30 -3.69 -16.66
CA PHE A 259 20.62 -3.28 -18.03
C PHE A 259 21.33 -1.91 -18.08
N VAL A 260 20.87 -0.93 -17.30
CA VAL A 260 21.54 0.38 -17.18
C VAL A 260 22.96 0.23 -16.63
N ARG A 261 23.18 -0.68 -15.67
CA ARG A 261 24.52 -0.96 -15.14
C ARG A 261 25.42 -1.59 -16.20
N LEU A 262 24.93 -2.58 -16.95
CA LEU A 262 25.68 -3.23 -18.04
C LEU A 262 26.07 -2.23 -19.13
N THR A 263 25.12 -1.43 -19.60
CA THR A 263 25.37 -0.41 -20.64
C THR A 263 26.34 0.67 -20.18
N LYS A 264 26.26 1.12 -18.92
CA LYS A 264 27.23 2.07 -18.34
C LYS A 264 28.62 1.46 -18.18
N LEU A 265 28.74 0.21 -17.75
CA LEU A 265 30.02 -0.52 -17.66
C LEU A 265 30.67 -0.69 -19.05
N ALA A 266 29.87 -1.07 -20.06
CA ALA A 266 30.35 -1.18 -21.43
C ALA A 266 30.86 0.18 -21.97
N ARG A 267 30.13 1.28 -21.70
CA ARG A 267 30.56 2.63 -22.08
C ARG A 267 31.81 3.09 -21.31
N PHE A 268 31.93 2.74 -20.03
CA PHE A 268 33.12 3.06 -19.22
C PHE A 268 34.37 2.30 -19.66
N ASN A 269 34.25 1.00 -19.94
CA ASN A 269 35.37 0.20 -20.48
C ASN A 269 35.82 0.70 -21.86
N ARG A 270 34.89 1.17 -22.70
CA ARG A 270 35.22 1.79 -23.99
C ARG A 270 35.96 3.13 -23.85
N ASN A 271 35.67 3.92 -22.80
CA ASN A 271 36.38 5.18 -22.53
C ASN A 271 37.69 4.98 -21.72
N ARG A 272 37.93 3.81 -21.13
CA ARG A 272 39.19 3.51 -20.40
C ARG A 272 40.41 3.44 -21.32
N GLU A 273 40.25 3.16 -22.60
CA GLU A 273 41.36 3.20 -23.57
C GLU A 273 41.88 4.63 -23.81
N THR A 274 41.09 5.68 -23.51
CA THR A 274 41.49 7.08 -23.72
C THR A 274 41.89 7.84 -22.45
N THR A 275 41.67 7.31 -21.24
CA THR A 275 41.84 8.05 -19.96
C THR A 275 42.79 7.38 -18.96
N ALA A 276 43.67 6.47 -19.41
CA ALA A 276 44.55 5.70 -18.51
C ALA A 276 45.67 6.53 -17.82
N GLN A 277 45.95 7.76 -18.26
CA GLN A 277 47.11 8.54 -17.82
C GLN A 277 46.89 9.40 -16.55
N GLU A 278 45.66 9.76 -16.17
CA GLU A 278 45.40 10.76 -15.11
C GLU A 278 45.11 10.16 -13.71
N MET A 279 44.81 8.86 -13.59
CA MET A 279 44.15 8.29 -12.42
C MET A 279 45.05 7.80 -11.25
N ILE A 280 46.38 7.92 -11.34
CA ILE A 280 47.26 7.01 -10.56
C ILE A 280 47.53 7.43 -9.10
N MET A 281 47.33 8.68 -8.64
CA MET A 281 47.94 9.08 -7.34
C MET A 281 47.09 9.75 -6.25
N GLY A 282 45.75 9.86 -6.37
CA GLY A 282 44.95 10.46 -5.27
C GLY A 282 43.45 10.18 -5.29
N GLU A 283 43.02 9.14 -6.01
CA GLU A 283 41.73 9.19 -6.71
C GLU A 283 40.67 8.17 -6.23
N GLN A 284 40.99 7.29 -5.27
CA GLN A 284 40.05 6.23 -4.86
C GLN A 284 38.76 6.77 -4.25
N GLU A 285 38.81 7.79 -3.38
CA GLU A 285 37.61 8.38 -2.78
C GLU A 285 36.74 9.12 -3.81
N LYS A 286 37.36 9.88 -4.73
CA LYS A 286 36.63 10.53 -5.84
C LYS A 286 35.94 9.49 -6.72
N ASN A 287 36.63 8.39 -7.04
CA ASN A 287 36.08 7.30 -7.84
C ASN A 287 34.89 6.59 -7.15
N ILE A 288 34.90 6.48 -5.81
CA ILE A 288 33.77 5.95 -5.03
C ILE A 288 32.57 6.91 -5.05
N LEU A 289 32.80 8.21 -4.82
CA LEU A 289 31.72 9.21 -4.84
C LEU A 289 31.06 9.33 -6.21
N ILE A 290 31.86 9.31 -7.29
CA ILE A 290 31.35 9.31 -8.66
C ILE A 290 30.50 8.06 -8.92
N ARG A 291 30.95 6.88 -8.48
CA ARG A 291 30.19 5.63 -8.63
C ARG A 291 28.85 5.65 -7.92
N GLU A 292 28.78 6.22 -6.72
CA GLU A 292 27.52 6.40 -6.00
C GLU A 292 26.64 7.45 -6.67
N TRP A 293 27.20 8.56 -7.12
CA TRP A 293 26.45 9.61 -7.82
C TRP A 293 25.89 9.14 -9.18
N ILE A 294 26.44 8.12 -9.81
CA ILE A 294 25.89 7.57 -11.07
C ILE A 294 24.61 6.74 -10.86
N LYS A 295 24.35 6.25 -9.65
CA LYS A 295 23.14 5.48 -9.35
C LYS A 295 21.89 6.37 -9.42
N PRO A 296 20.70 5.85 -9.79
CA PRO A 296 19.44 6.58 -9.69
C PRO A 296 19.05 6.89 -8.23
N ASN A 297 18.33 7.99 -8.03
CA ASN A 297 17.70 8.26 -6.73
C ASN A 297 16.55 7.26 -6.49
N PRO A 298 16.40 6.75 -5.25
CA PRO A 298 15.34 5.79 -4.92
C PRO A 298 13.91 6.37 -4.97
N GLY A 299 13.76 7.70 -5.01
CA GLY A 299 12.45 8.38 -4.95
C GLY A 299 11.69 8.02 -3.67
N ASP A 300 10.35 8.01 -3.76
CA ASP A 300 9.47 7.54 -2.67
C ASP A 300 9.42 6.00 -2.63
N PHE A 301 10.57 5.37 -2.40
CA PHE A 301 10.74 3.92 -2.37
C PHE A 301 9.72 3.26 -1.42
N ALA A 302 9.65 3.74 -0.17
CA ALA A 302 8.78 3.16 0.85
C ALA A 302 7.29 3.22 0.47
N LEU A 303 6.85 4.31 -0.17
CA LEU A 303 5.47 4.46 -0.63
C LEU A 303 5.13 3.44 -1.71
N SER A 304 5.98 3.33 -2.73
CA SER A 304 5.85 2.36 -3.82
C SER A 304 5.78 0.93 -3.27
N GLU A 305 6.69 0.56 -2.37
CA GLU A 305 6.74 -0.80 -1.84
C GLU A 305 5.58 -1.14 -0.92
N LEU A 306 5.25 -0.25 0.02
CA LEU A 306 4.12 -0.48 0.92
C LEU A 306 2.79 -0.53 0.16
N SER A 307 2.61 0.27 -0.90
CA SER A 307 1.41 0.22 -1.74
C SER A 307 1.22 -1.15 -2.38
N GLU A 308 2.30 -1.74 -2.90
CA GLU A 308 2.26 -3.07 -3.50
C GLU A 308 1.94 -4.13 -2.45
N LYS A 309 2.58 -4.07 -1.28
CA LYS A 309 2.32 -5.05 -0.20
C LYS A 309 0.92 -4.91 0.37
N ALA A 310 0.37 -3.70 0.41
CA ALA A 310 -1.02 -3.47 0.82
C ALA A 310 -2.01 -4.06 -0.19
N ILE A 311 -1.75 -3.95 -1.50
CA ILE A 311 -2.57 -4.59 -2.54
C ILE A 311 -2.44 -6.12 -2.46
N LEU A 312 -1.24 -6.67 -2.29
CA LEU A 312 -1.03 -8.10 -2.11
C LEU A 312 -1.74 -8.65 -0.86
N PHE A 313 -1.69 -7.89 0.23
CA PHE A 313 -2.44 -8.23 1.44
C PHE A 313 -3.94 -8.23 1.20
N GLY A 314 -4.47 -7.22 0.50
CA GLY A 314 -5.90 -7.14 0.19
C GLY A 314 -6.40 -8.22 -0.76
N THR A 315 -5.65 -8.57 -1.81
CA THR A 315 -6.02 -9.70 -2.69
C THR A 315 -6.08 -11.01 -1.92
N THR A 316 -5.14 -11.22 -0.98
CA THR A 316 -5.07 -12.43 -0.15
C THR A 316 -6.20 -12.49 0.89
N MET A 317 -6.53 -11.36 1.53
CA MET A 317 -7.56 -11.33 2.57
C MET A 317 -8.98 -11.30 1.98
N MET A 318 -9.25 -10.45 0.99
CA MET A 318 -10.61 -10.17 0.50
C MET A 318 -11.21 -11.29 -0.34
N PHE A 319 -10.37 -12.13 -0.95
CA PHE A 319 -10.76 -13.22 -1.83
C PHE A 319 -10.31 -14.59 -1.30
N ALA A 320 -10.09 -14.71 0.01
CA ALA A 320 -9.63 -15.92 0.67
C ALA A 320 -10.56 -17.13 0.42
N ALA A 321 -11.87 -16.89 0.38
CA ALA A 321 -12.88 -17.92 0.11
C ALA A 321 -12.76 -18.55 -1.29
N LEU A 322 -12.16 -17.86 -2.27
CA LEU A 322 -12.08 -18.32 -3.66
C LEU A 322 -10.79 -19.07 -3.97
N PHE A 323 -9.70 -18.68 -3.31
CA PHE A 323 -8.39 -19.24 -3.59
C PHE A 323 -7.59 -19.45 -2.30
N PRO A 324 -7.76 -20.60 -1.63
CA PRO A 324 -7.09 -20.90 -0.36
C PRO A 324 -5.56 -20.96 -0.43
N LEU A 325 -5.00 -21.18 -1.63
CA LEU A 325 -3.56 -21.19 -1.86
C LEU A 325 -2.94 -19.78 -1.98
N ALA A 326 -3.76 -18.71 -2.00
CA ALA A 326 -3.28 -17.33 -2.11
C ALA A 326 -2.19 -16.98 -1.07
N PRO A 327 -2.33 -17.33 0.23
CA PRO A 327 -1.33 -16.98 1.23
C PRO A 327 0.01 -17.66 1.00
N LEU A 328 0.02 -18.90 0.50
CA LEU A 328 1.25 -19.62 0.18
C LEU A 328 1.99 -18.92 -0.98
N ILE A 329 1.25 -18.50 -2.01
CA ILE A 329 1.83 -17.77 -3.13
C ILE A 329 2.34 -16.40 -2.67
N ALA A 330 1.57 -15.68 -1.86
CA ALA A 330 1.98 -14.40 -1.29
C ALA A 330 3.25 -14.53 -0.42
N LEU A 331 3.40 -15.62 0.32
CA LEU A 331 4.61 -15.93 1.09
C LEU A 331 5.83 -16.10 0.18
N ILE A 332 5.70 -16.88 -0.90
CA ILE A 332 6.80 -17.08 -1.87
C ILE A 332 7.19 -15.75 -2.51
N ILE A 333 6.20 -14.96 -2.97
CA ILE A 333 6.43 -13.62 -3.53
C ILE A 333 7.18 -12.76 -2.49
N GLY A 334 6.70 -12.71 -1.25
CA GLY A 334 7.31 -11.93 -0.17
C GLY A 334 8.76 -12.33 0.14
N LEU A 335 9.08 -13.63 0.15
CA LEU A 335 10.44 -14.11 0.40
C LEU A 335 11.42 -13.71 -0.71
N ILE A 336 10.99 -13.80 -1.97
CA ILE A 336 11.79 -13.38 -3.12
C ILE A 336 11.98 -11.87 -3.11
N ASP A 337 10.90 -11.14 -2.84
CA ASP A 337 10.85 -9.69 -2.85
C ASP A 337 11.76 -9.03 -1.80
N ILE A 338 11.80 -9.57 -0.58
CA ILE A 338 12.74 -9.11 0.47
C ILE A 338 14.20 -9.09 -0.04
N ARG A 339 14.59 -10.09 -0.84
CA ARG A 339 15.95 -10.19 -1.38
C ARG A 339 16.19 -9.21 -2.53
N ILE A 340 15.18 -9.02 -3.39
CA ILE A 340 15.23 -8.05 -4.50
C ILE A 340 15.35 -6.63 -3.94
N ASP A 341 14.52 -6.27 -2.96
CA ASP A 341 14.51 -4.95 -2.34
C ASP A 341 15.81 -4.65 -1.61
N ALA A 342 16.34 -5.61 -0.86
CA ALA A 342 17.65 -5.48 -0.24
C ALA A 342 18.75 -5.23 -1.29
N SER A 343 18.72 -5.96 -2.41
CA SER A 343 19.69 -5.79 -3.49
C SER A 343 19.56 -4.43 -4.17
N ARG A 344 18.32 -3.94 -4.34
CA ARG A 344 18.01 -2.63 -4.92
C ARG A 344 18.56 -1.48 -4.08
N LEU A 345 18.39 -1.53 -2.77
CA LEU A 345 18.89 -0.51 -1.85
C LEU A 345 20.42 -0.54 -1.68
N VAL A 346 21.06 -1.72 -1.77
CA VAL A 346 22.52 -1.83 -1.61
C VAL A 346 23.28 -1.51 -2.90
N TRP A 347 22.84 -2.05 -4.04
CA TRP A 347 23.63 -2.05 -5.26
C TRP A 347 23.13 -1.12 -6.36
N PHE A 348 21.83 -0.88 -6.46
CA PHE A 348 21.22 -0.24 -7.63
C PHE A 348 20.84 1.21 -7.38
N ASN A 349 20.28 1.54 -6.22
CA ASN A 349 19.86 2.90 -5.89
C ASN A 349 20.94 3.64 -5.09
N ARG A 350 20.90 4.97 -5.14
CA ARG A 350 21.66 5.79 -4.19
C ARG A 350 21.16 5.53 -2.78
N ARG A 351 22.08 5.59 -1.80
CA ARG A 351 21.75 5.48 -0.38
C ARG A 351 20.71 6.55 -0.01
N PRO A 352 19.53 6.18 0.51
CA PRO A 352 18.55 7.15 0.98
C PRO A 352 19.04 7.85 2.24
N ILE A 353 18.55 9.07 2.47
CA ILE A 353 18.81 9.82 3.70
C ILE A 353 18.06 9.09 4.83
N PRO A 354 18.75 8.78 5.96
CA PRO A 354 18.10 8.10 7.07
C PRO A 354 17.10 9.04 7.76
N GLU A 355 15.82 8.72 7.62
CA GLU A 355 14.73 9.40 8.31
C GLU A 355 14.24 8.53 9.48
N ARG A 356 13.97 9.17 10.62
CA ARG A 356 13.37 8.48 11.76
C ARG A 356 11.86 8.66 11.70
N VAL A 357 11.12 7.56 11.84
CA VAL A 357 9.65 7.56 11.78
C VAL A 357 9.05 6.74 12.92
N SER A 358 7.89 7.16 13.41
CA SER A 358 7.11 6.42 14.41
C SER A 358 6.18 5.41 13.71
N GLY A 359 6.72 4.26 13.34
CA GLY A 359 5.98 3.17 12.67
C GLY A 359 5.71 3.42 11.18
N ILE A 360 4.80 2.63 10.59
CA ILE A 360 4.46 2.67 9.15
C ILE A 360 3.46 3.77 8.77
N GLY A 361 3.04 4.63 9.70
CA GLY A 361 2.10 5.73 9.43
C GLY A 361 0.68 5.27 9.05
N ILE A 362 0.07 5.95 8.06
CA ILE A 362 -1.32 5.72 7.65
C ILE A 362 -1.60 4.32 7.09
N TRP A 363 -0.55 3.60 6.66
CA TRP A 363 -0.67 2.25 6.12
C TRP A 363 -1.34 1.28 7.10
N LEU A 364 -1.15 1.43 8.41
CA LEU A 364 -1.83 0.58 9.40
C LEU A 364 -3.36 0.76 9.33
N ASN A 365 -3.82 2.00 9.15
CA ASN A 365 -5.25 2.30 8.99
C ASN A 365 -5.78 1.75 7.67
N ILE A 366 -5.00 1.83 6.59
CA ILE A 366 -5.34 1.25 5.29
C ILE A 366 -5.47 -0.27 5.39
N LEU A 367 -4.49 -0.96 6.00
CA LEU A 367 -4.55 -2.42 6.19
C LEU A 367 -5.74 -2.83 7.06
N THR A 368 -6.07 -2.02 8.08
CA THR A 368 -7.25 -2.22 8.92
C THR A 368 -8.54 -2.05 8.12
N PHE A 369 -8.63 -1.04 7.25
CA PHE A 369 -9.75 -0.88 6.31
C PHE A 369 -9.89 -2.09 5.38
N ILE A 370 -8.80 -2.55 4.78
CA ILE A 370 -8.78 -3.75 3.92
C ILE A 370 -9.28 -4.97 4.69
N GLN A 371 -8.89 -5.12 5.96
CA GLN A 371 -9.34 -6.24 6.79
C GLN A 371 -10.85 -6.19 7.06
N TYR A 372 -11.43 -5.00 7.31
CA TYR A 372 -12.88 -4.87 7.42
C TYR A 372 -13.58 -5.17 6.08
N ALA A 373 -13.04 -4.65 4.97
CA ALA A 373 -13.55 -4.95 3.64
C ALA A 373 -13.46 -6.46 3.33
N ALA A 374 -12.41 -7.15 3.79
CA ALA A 374 -12.22 -8.58 3.57
C ALA A 374 -13.28 -9.44 4.25
N VAL A 375 -13.71 -9.09 5.46
CA VAL A 375 -14.81 -9.77 6.14
C VAL A 375 -16.08 -9.67 5.30
N LEU A 376 -16.39 -8.46 4.83
CA LEU A 376 -17.58 -8.19 4.03
C LEU A 376 -17.53 -8.94 2.69
N THR A 377 -16.42 -8.85 1.96
CA THR A 377 -16.31 -9.49 0.64
C THR A 377 -16.32 -10.99 0.72
N ASN A 378 -15.65 -11.60 1.70
CA ASN A 378 -15.72 -13.05 1.89
C ASN A 378 -17.13 -13.51 2.26
N ALA A 379 -17.87 -12.74 3.08
CA ALA A 379 -19.27 -13.05 3.40
C ALA A 379 -20.15 -13.06 2.14
N PHE A 380 -20.01 -12.04 1.29
CA PHE A 380 -20.73 -11.98 0.01
C PHE A 380 -20.31 -13.11 -0.95
N ILE A 381 -19.03 -13.42 -1.04
CA ILE A 381 -18.53 -14.52 -1.88
C ILE A 381 -19.13 -15.86 -1.44
N VAL A 382 -19.06 -16.18 -0.15
CA VAL A 382 -19.60 -17.43 0.40
C VAL A 382 -21.12 -17.51 0.17
N SER A 383 -21.83 -16.40 0.30
CA SER A 383 -23.29 -16.40 0.18
C SER A 383 -23.83 -16.33 -1.25
N PHE A 384 -23.13 -15.67 -2.19
CA PHE A 384 -23.65 -15.39 -3.53
C PHE A 384 -22.84 -16.03 -4.66
N THR A 385 -21.54 -16.24 -4.47
CA THR A 385 -20.66 -16.81 -5.50
C THR A 385 -20.48 -18.32 -5.33
N SER A 386 -20.51 -18.82 -4.09
CA SER A 386 -20.38 -20.25 -3.78
C SER A 386 -21.73 -20.96 -3.70
N ASP A 387 -21.73 -22.26 -4.00
CA ASP A 387 -22.85 -23.18 -3.79
C ASP A 387 -23.05 -23.57 -2.31
N PHE A 388 -22.40 -22.86 -1.37
CA PHE A 388 -22.53 -23.09 0.07
C PHE A 388 -23.99 -22.98 0.56
N CYS A 389 -24.76 -22.01 0.06
CA CYS A 389 -26.17 -21.86 0.45
C CYS A 389 -26.99 -23.11 0.07
N THR A 390 -26.80 -23.60 -1.16
CA THR A 390 -27.60 -24.71 -1.71
C THR A 390 -27.16 -26.06 -1.18
N SER A 391 -25.87 -26.24 -0.83
CA SER A 391 -25.34 -27.47 -0.25
C SER A 391 -25.63 -27.59 1.25
N PHE A 392 -25.21 -26.60 2.04
CA PHE A 392 -25.24 -26.67 3.51
C PHE A 392 -26.64 -26.48 4.09
N PHE A 393 -27.47 -25.60 3.50
CA PHE A 393 -28.84 -25.34 3.95
C PHE A 393 -29.90 -26.11 3.13
N SER A 394 -29.50 -27.16 2.40
CA SER A 394 -30.42 -28.00 1.62
C SER A 394 -31.57 -28.52 2.49
N GLY A 395 -32.75 -27.90 2.36
CA GLY A 395 -33.97 -28.25 3.10
C GLY A 395 -34.33 -27.39 4.31
N ALA A 396 -33.48 -26.44 4.73
CA ALA A 396 -33.77 -25.56 5.86
C ALA A 396 -34.23 -24.15 5.44
N ILE A 397 -33.66 -23.61 4.35
CA ILE A 397 -33.88 -22.22 3.92
C ILE A 397 -33.86 -22.15 2.39
N ASP A 398 -34.88 -21.54 1.78
CA ASP A 398 -34.87 -21.22 0.35
C ASP A 398 -33.78 -20.18 0.05
N CYS A 399 -32.88 -20.44 -0.90
CA CYS A 399 -31.75 -19.55 -1.22
C CYS A 399 -32.14 -18.31 -2.06
N ASN A 400 -33.18 -17.59 -1.64
CA ASN A 400 -33.58 -16.29 -2.16
C ASN A 400 -32.55 -15.20 -1.80
N VAL A 401 -32.58 -14.08 -2.52
CA VAL A 401 -31.68 -12.94 -2.29
C VAL A 401 -31.75 -12.45 -0.84
N GLU A 402 -32.95 -12.39 -0.26
CA GLU A 402 -33.17 -11.98 1.13
C GLU A 402 -32.46 -12.91 2.13
N ASN A 403 -32.65 -14.22 1.98
CA ASN A 403 -32.05 -15.22 2.86
C ASN A 403 -30.52 -15.26 2.71
N ARG A 404 -29.99 -15.04 1.50
CA ARG A 404 -28.54 -14.87 1.27
C ARG A 404 -28.00 -13.64 2.00
N LEU A 405 -28.71 -12.51 1.99
CA LEU A 405 -28.31 -11.32 2.77
C LEU A 405 -28.32 -11.59 4.28
N VAL A 406 -29.27 -12.39 4.78
CA VAL A 406 -29.27 -12.82 6.20
C VAL A 406 -28.01 -13.63 6.53
N ILE A 407 -27.59 -14.55 5.66
CA ILE A 407 -26.35 -15.32 5.83
C ILE A 407 -25.14 -14.36 5.91
N VAL A 408 -25.07 -13.36 5.02
CA VAL A 408 -24.02 -12.33 5.05
C VAL A 408 -24.00 -11.60 6.38
N LEU A 409 -25.16 -11.15 6.88
CA LEU A 409 -25.27 -10.45 8.16
C LEU A 409 -24.84 -11.32 9.33
N VAL A 410 -25.27 -12.58 9.38
CA VAL A 410 -24.88 -13.53 10.44
C VAL A 410 -23.38 -13.77 10.41
N PHE A 411 -22.81 -14.07 9.23
CA PHE A 411 -21.37 -14.29 9.05
C PHE A 411 -20.56 -13.07 9.49
N GLN A 412 -20.96 -11.87 9.05
CA GLN A 412 -20.29 -10.61 9.39
C GLN A 412 -20.32 -10.34 10.89
N ASN A 413 -21.48 -10.43 11.54
CA ASN A 413 -21.59 -10.17 12.97
C ASN A 413 -20.82 -11.22 13.79
N ALA A 414 -20.87 -12.49 13.40
CA ALA A 414 -20.12 -13.56 14.07
C ALA A 414 -18.60 -13.34 13.97
N THR A 415 -18.09 -13.02 12.78
CA THR A 415 -16.66 -12.76 12.56
C THR A 415 -16.19 -11.49 13.27
N PHE A 416 -17.01 -10.43 13.31
CA PHE A 416 -16.69 -9.23 14.08
C PHE A 416 -16.72 -9.44 15.59
N LEU A 417 -17.69 -10.21 16.10
CA LEU A 417 -17.73 -10.59 17.51
C LEU A 417 -16.47 -11.38 17.89
N LEU A 418 -16.13 -12.39 17.09
CA LEU A 418 -14.94 -13.20 17.33
C LEU A 418 -13.66 -12.36 17.26
N LYS A 419 -13.57 -11.44 16.30
CA LYS A 419 -12.49 -10.46 16.22
C LYS A 419 -12.38 -9.63 17.50
N TYR A 420 -13.51 -9.08 17.99
CA TYR A 420 -13.54 -8.27 19.20
C TYR A 420 -13.10 -9.06 20.44
N LEU A 421 -13.58 -10.31 20.58
CA LEU A 421 -13.19 -11.21 21.66
C LEU A 421 -11.68 -11.50 21.64
N LEU A 422 -11.13 -11.84 20.47
CA LEU A 422 -9.70 -12.13 20.33
C LEU A 422 -8.82 -10.90 20.56
N GLN A 423 -9.25 -9.72 20.13
CA GLN A 423 -8.56 -8.46 20.42
C GLN A 423 -8.62 -8.09 21.91
N SER A 424 -9.68 -8.49 22.62
CA SER A 424 -9.76 -8.31 24.08
C SER A 424 -8.80 -9.22 24.84
N ILE A 425 -8.48 -10.40 24.29
CA ILE A 425 -7.51 -11.34 24.86
C ILE A 425 -6.07 -10.85 24.65
N ILE A 426 -5.76 -10.25 23.49
CA ILE A 426 -4.40 -9.81 23.17
C ILE A 426 -4.20 -8.38 23.69
N PRO A 427 -3.33 -8.15 24.70
CA PRO A 427 -3.09 -6.80 25.22
C PRO A 427 -2.44 -5.92 24.15
N SER A 428 -2.97 -4.70 24.01
CA SER A 428 -2.53 -3.70 23.02
C SER A 428 -1.07 -3.26 23.18
N THR A 429 -0.48 -3.42 24.37
CA THR A 429 0.92 -3.09 24.66
C THR A 429 1.64 -4.26 25.30
N SER A 430 2.89 -4.51 24.86
CA SER A 430 3.75 -5.52 25.48
C SER A 430 4.12 -5.13 26.92
N ALA A 431 4.32 -6.12 27.77
CA ALA A 431 4.71 -5.89 29.16
C ALA A 431 6.07 -5.18 29.26
N GLU A 432 7.01 -5.55 28.38
CA GLU A 432 8.33 -4.94 28.31
C GLU A 432 8.29 -3.45 27.97
N LEU A 433 7.45 -3.06 27.00
CA LEU A 433 7.26 -1.65 26.64
C LEU A 433 6.70 -0.86 27.82
N ARG A 434 5.70 -1.40 28.53
CA ARG A 434 5.12 -0.76 29.73
C ARG A 434 6.19 -0.54 30.81
N ILE A 435 7.07 -1.51 31.03
CA ILE A 435 8.18 -1.40 31.99
C ILE A 435 9.19 -0.34 31.52
N SER A 436 9.57 -0.35 30.24
CA SER A 436 10.50 0.61 29.65
C SER A 436 9.98 2.05 29.78
N GLN A 437 8.72 2.29 29.38
CA GLN A 437 8.08 3.60 29.48
C GLN A 437 7.93 4.06 30.94
N ARG A 438 7.57 3.15 31.85
CA ARG A 438 7.52 3.45 33.29
C ARG A 438 8.88 3.84 33.85
N ARG A 439 9.96 3.16 33.41
CA ARG A 439 11.34 3.50 33.78
C ARG A 439 11.74 4.87 33.24
N LYS A 440 11.46 5.18 31.97
CA LYS A 440 11.72 6.51 31.38
C LYS A 440 11.02 7.61 32.18
N ARG A 441 9.72 7.45 32.49
CA ARG A 441 8.94 8.41 33.29
C ARG A 441 9.47 8.55 34.72
N PHE A 442 9.85 7.45 35.36
CA PHE A 442 10.44 7.47 36.70
C PHE A 442 11.76 8.22 36.72
N VAL A 443 12.67 7.94 35.78
CA VAL A 443 13.96 8.62 35.69
C VAL A 443 13.77 10.11 35.41
N ALA A 444 12.87 10.49 34.49
CA ALA A 444 12.58 11.89 34.20
C ALA A 444 12.06 12.64 35.45
N ARG A 445 11.11 12.06 36.19
CA ARG A 445 10.63 12.65 37.46
C ARG A 445 11.73 12.75 38.51
N TYR A 446 12.51 11.68 38.69
CA TYR A 446 13.59 11.66 39.68
C TYR A 446 14.68 12.70 39.37
N VAL A 447 15.04 12.86 38.10
CA VAL A 447 16.01 13.89 37.67
C VAL A 447 15.45 15.28 37.88
N ASN A 448 14.17 15.51 37.58
CA ASN A 448 13.53 16.81 37.81
C ASN A 448 13.44 17.16 39.31
N GLU A 449 13.14 16.18 40.18
CA GLU A 449 13.01 16.41 41.63
C GLU A 449 14.35 16.54 42.35
N LYS A 450 15.33 15.67 42.02
CA LYS A 450 16.59 15.56 42.77
C LYS A 450 17.80 16.13 42.06
N GLY A 451 17.66 16.57 40.81
CA GLY A 451 18.76 17.12 40.00
C GLY A 451 19.88 16.13 39.64
N ARG A 452 19.73 14.83 39.96
CA ARG A 452 20.72 13.78 39.68
C ARG A 452 20.08 12.49 39.22
N ALA A 453 20.83 11.68 38.48
CA ALA A 453 20.38 10.35 38.05
C ALA A 453 20.33 9.37 39.25
N PRO A 454 19.41 8.39 39.24
CA PRO A 454 19.32 7.41 40.33
C PRO A 454 20.58 6.53 40.42
N GLU A 455 21.20 6.52 41.60
CA GLU A 455 22.38 5.73 41.95
C GLU A 455 21.95 4.32 42.40
N GLY A 456 21.57 3.47 41.43
CA GLY A 456 21.21 2.08 41.71
C GLY A 456 20.34 1.46 40.62
N GLY A 457 20.84 0.41 39.95
CA GLY A 457 20.05 -0.49 39.09
C GLY A 457 20.09 -0.27 37.57
N LEU A 458 20.66 0.83 37.06
CA LEU A 458 20.67 1.16 35.61
C LEU A 458 22.08 1.23 35.01
N LYS A 459 22.83 0.13 35.10
CA LYS A 459 24.22 0.06 34.57
C LYS A 459 24.31 0.33 33.05
N LYS A 460 23.30 -0.02 32.23
CA LYS A 460 23.32 0.20 30.77
C LYS A 460 22.88 1.60 30.33
N THR A 461 21.88 2.20 30.97
CA THR A 461 21.31 3.51 30.54
C THR A 461 22.10 4.70 31.07
N SER A 462 22.84 4.53 32.16
CA SER A 462 23.72 5.58 32.70
C SER A 462 24.85 5.97 31.73
N GLN A 463 25.29 5.07 30.85
CA GLN A 463 26.32 5.39 29.85
C GLN A 463 25.76 6.27 28.72
N LEU A 464 24.54 5.98 28.25
CA LEU A 464 23.87 6.78 27.22
C LEU A 464 23.49 8.17 27.73
N LEU A 465 22.98 8.29 28.95
CA LEU A 465 22.70 9.60 29.56
C LEU A 465 24.00 10.39 29.85
N LYS A 466 25.07 9.71 30.26
CA LYS A 466 26.40 10.35 30.39
C LYS A 466 26.94 10.80 29.04
N LEU A 467 26.76 10.03 27.97
CA LEU A 467 27.17 10.41 26.61
C LEU A 467 26.33 11.58 26.06
N ALA A 468 25.01 11.58 26.29
CA ALA A 468 24.13 12.70 25.93
C ALA A 468 24.50 13.99 26.69
N SER A 469 24.80 13.89 27.99
CA SER A 469 25.30 15.03 28.78
C SER A 469 26.69 15.53 28.31
N LYS A 470 27.56 14.61 27.84
CA LYS A 470 28.87 14.95 27.26
C LYS A 470 28.75 15.58 25.88
N ALA A 471 27.78 15.15 25.07
CA ALA A 471 27.48 15.71 23.76
C ALA A 471 26.86 17.11 23.89
N SER A 472 25.90 17.30 24.80
CA SER A 472 25.29 18.59 25.10
C SER A 472 26.28 19.61 25.70
N ARG A 473 27.25 19.16 26.52
CA ARG A 473 28.34 20.03 27.00
C ARG A 473 29.41 20.34 25.95
N LYS A 474 29.55 19.51 24.90
CA LYS A 474 30.51 19.77 23.81
C LYS A 474 29.97 20.64 22.69
N SER A 475 28.65 20.80 22.56
CA SER A 475 28.03 21.69 21.55
C SER A 475 27.95 23.17 21.97
N SER A 476 28.49 23.54 23.13
CA SER A 476 28.44 24.92 23.64
C SER A 476 29.81 25.49 24.08
N PRO A 477 30.80 25.62 23.16
CA PRO A 477 31.82 26.66 23.31
C PRO A 477 32.13 27.44 22.02
N ILE A 478 31.14 27.83 21.21
CA ILE A 478 31.39 28.70 20.02
C ILE A 478 30.72 30.10 20.10
N LEU A 479 29.86 30.38 21.09
CA LEU A 479 29.18 31.69 21.19
C LEU A 479 29.58 32.54 22.41
N ARG A 480 30.84 32.50 22.81
CA ARG A 480 31.41 33.56 23.67
C ARG A 480 32.78 34.00 23.18
N GLY A 481 32.80 35.14 22.50
CA GLY A 481 33.95 36.03 22.42
C GLY A 481 34.57 36.20 21.03
N LYS A 482 34.09 37.21 20.29
CA LYS A 482 34.92 38.28 19.70
C LYS A 482 34.01 39.33 19.06
N ARG A 483 33.85 40.49 19.74
CA ARG A 483 33.44 41.74 19.10
C ARG A 483 34.58 42.18 18.19
N THR A 484 34.49 41.88 16.90
CA THR A 484 35.29 42.55 15.86
C THR A 484 34.46 43.70 15.31
N LYS A 485 35.00 44.92 15.42
CA LYS A 485 34.46 46.14 14.82
C LYS A 485 34.36 45.96 13.30
N THR A 486 33.15 45.98 12.76
CA THR A 486 32.90 46.04 11.32
C THR A 486 33.10 47.48 10.86
N LYS A 487 34.11 47.73 10.03
CA LYS A 487 34.19 48.95 9.21
C LYS A 487 33.13 48.85 8.12
N VAL A 488 32.27 49.85 8.06
CA VAL A 488 31.36 50.13 6.94
C VAL A 488 32.23 50.48 5.73
N ILE A 489 32.05 49.77 4.62
CA ILE A 489 32.59 50.14 3.32
C ILE A 489 31.37 50.51 2.48
N ASP A 490 31.24 51.80 2.21
CA ASP A 490 30.31 52.35 1.23
C ASP A 490 30.69 51.83 -0.17
N ILE A 491 29.71 51.29 -0.88
CA ILE A 491 29.81 51.08 -2.32
C ILE A 491 28.95 52.17 -2.97
N SER A 492 29.59 53.26 -3.35
CA SER A 492 29.01 54.25 -4.24
C SER A 492 28.97 53.70 -5.66
N SER A 493 27.84 53.94 -6.32
CA SER A 493 27.64 53.94 -7.77
C SER A 493 28.85 54.45 -8.56
N ASN A 494 29.19 53.77 -9.67
CA ASN A 494 29.46 54.41 -10.95
C ASN A 494 29.60 53.39 -12.09
N HIS A 495 28.85 53.70 -13.16
CA HIS A 495 28.84 53.17 -14.54
C HIS A 495 28.24 51.80 -14.84
#